data_AF-A0A364K5C2-F1
#
_entry.id   AF-A0A364K5C2-F1
#
_cell.length_a   1.000
_cell.length_b   1.000
_cell.length_c   1.000
_cell.angle_alpha   90.00
_cell.angle_beta   90.00
_cell.angle_gamma   90.00
#
_symmetry.space_group_name_H-M   'P 1'
#
loop_
_entity.id
_entity.type
_entity.pdbx_description
1 polymer ?
#
loop_
_entity_poly.entity_id
_entity_poly.type
_entity_poly.pdbx_seq_one_letter_code
_entity_poly.pdbx_strand_id
1 'polypeptide(L)'
;MGAIQTLEWAASYPNMVERIAPFAGTAKNWPHNCILIDGLKSIIQLHPEWKNDQYTEPPIHVLRTFGRVYASWGFSQAFYRKALYKELGYSTIEDFVEQFWETSFTKFDTDDLLTMLWHGNMLILVQTINTKGIH
;
A
#
# COMPACT_ATOMS: atom_id res chain seq x y z
N MET A 1 -1.63 -1.17 6.71
CA MET A 1 -1.60 0.10 7.47
C MET A 1 -2.00 -0.04 8.95
N GLY A 2 -2.75 -1.06 9.37
CA GLY A 2 -3.13 -1.23 10.79
C GLY A 2 -1.95 -1.31 11.76
N ALA A 3 -0.90 -2.08 11.45
CA ALA A 3 0.30 -2.16 12.31
C ALA A 3 0.98 -0.81 12.55
N ILE A 4 0.98 0.06 11.54
CA ILE A 4 1.51 1.42 11.65
C ILE A 4 0.69 2.23 12.67
N GLN A 5 -0.64 2.17 12.59
CA GLN A 5 -1.54 2.87 13.52
C GLN A 5 -1.39 2.31 14.94
N THR A 6 -1.25 0.99 15.09
CA THR A 6 -0.99 0.35 16.38
C THR A 6 0.32 0.85 17.02
N LEU A 7 1.37 0.98 16.22
CA LEU A 7 2.67 1.46 16.67
C LEU A 7 2.63 2.96 17.01
N GLU A 8 1.91 3.75 16.23
CA GLU A 8 1.69 5.18 16.49
C GLU A 8 0.91 5.37 17.79
N TRP A 9 -0.19 4.67 18.00
CA TRP A 9 -0.97 4.74 19.24
C TRP A 9 -0.16 4.40 20.49
N ALA A 10 0.66 3.34 20.42
CA ALA A 10 1.51 2.96 21.53
C ALA A 10 2.59 4.00 21.85
N ALA A 11 3.12 4.69 20.82
CA ALA A 11 4.11 5.75 21.00
C ALA A 11 3.48 7.06 21.50
N SER A 12 2.31 7.43 20.97
CA SER A 12 1.60 8.68 21.28
C SER A 12 0.88 8.62 22.63
N TYR A 13 0.35 7.45 23.03
CA TYR A 13 -0.47 7.28 24.23
C TYR A 13 0.00 6.10 25.10
N PRO A 14 1.26 6.10 25.60
CA PRO A 14 1.86 4.96 26.27
C PRO A 14 1.13 4.54 27.56
N ASN A 15 0.43 5.48 28.22
CA ASN A 15 -0.33 5.20 29.44
C ASN A 15 -1.72 4.60 29.17
N MET A 16 -2.18 4.62 27.91
CA MET A 16 -3.49 4.08 27.50
C MET A 16 -3.36 2.74 26.78
N VAL A 17 -2.15 2.37 26.32
CA VAL A 17 -1.91 1.15 25.54
C VAL A 17 -1.09 0.16 26.37
N GLU A 18 -1.77 -0.84 26.95
CA GLU A 18 -1.09 -1.87 27.75
C GLU A 18 -0.32 -2.91 26.92
N ARG A 19 -0.82 -3.24 25.73
CA ARG A 19 -0.26 -4.29 24.84
C ARG A 19 -0.52 -3.94 23.38
N ILE A 20 0.39 -4.35 22.50
CA ILE A 20 0.26 -4.20 21.05
C ILE A 20 0.53 -5.51 20.31
N ALA A 21 -0.12 -5.68 19.16
CA ALA A 21 0.12 -6.77 18.22
C ALA A 21 0.18 -6.25 16.77
N PRO A 22 1.24 -5.49 16.40
CA PRO A 22 1.38 -4.98 15.05
C PRO A 22 1.75 -6.13 14.09
N PHE A 23 0.90 -6.43 13.13
CA PHE A 23 1.14 -7.46 12.10
C PHE A 23 1.44 -6.86 10.73
N ALA A 24 2.48 -7.37 10.06
CA ALA A 24 2.88 -6.99 8.69
C ALA A 24 3.03 -5.46 8.48
N GLY A 25 3.70 -4.78 9.42
CA GLY A 25 4.07 -3.37 9.28
C GLY A 25 5.22 -2.98 10.19
N THR A 26 5.84 -1.84 9.90
CA THR A 26 7.03 -1.35 10.61
C THR A 26 6.76 0.03 11.20
N ALA A 27 7.45 0.38 12.29
CA ALA A 27 7.27 1.68 12.97
C ALA A 27 7.76 2.85 12.10
N LYS A 28 8.79 2.59 11.30
CA LYS A 28 9.31 3.50 10.28
C LYS A 28 9.27 2.82 8.93
N ASN A 29 8.92 3.59 7.90
CA ASN A 29 8.88 3.08 6.55
C ASN A 29 10.30 2.90 5.99
N TRP A 30 10.59 1.74 5.41
CA TRP A 30 11.90 1.46 4.82
C TRP A 30 12.05 2.18 3.47
N PRO A 31 13.28 2.59 3.06
CA PRO A 31 13.48 3.28 1.78
C PRO A 31 12.87 2.56 0.58
N HIS A 32 12.99 1.23 0.55
CA HIS A 32 12.40 0.39 -0.50
C HIS A 32 10.87 0.48 -0.56
N ASN A 33 10.20 0.60 0.59
CA ASN A 33 8.74 0.74 0.61
C ASN A 33 8.31 2.16 0.20
N CYS A 34 9.15 3.17 0.45
CA CYS A 34 8.88 4.56 0.05
C CYS A 34 8.84 4.67 -1.48
N ILE A 35 9.86 4.11 -2.15
CA ILE A 35 9.92 4.15 -3.63
C ILE A 35 8.75 3.39 -4.27
N LEU A 36 8.29 2.29 -3.66
CA LEU A 36 7.10 1.58 -4.11
C LEU A 36 5.86 2.47 -3.99
N ILE A 37 5.66 3.08 -2.82
CA ILE A 37 4.50 3.95 -2.57
C ILE A 37 4.51 5.14 -3.53
N ASP A 38 5.67 5.76 -3.79
CA ASP A 38 5.77 6.88 -4.71
C ASP A 38 5.49 6.47 -6.17
N GLY A 39 5.93 5.26 -6.57
CA GLY A 39 5.56 4.68 -7.86
C GLY A 39 4.04 4.46 -7.99
N LEU A 40 3.41 3.93 -6.94
CA LEU A 40 1.96 3.71 -6.90
C LEU A 40 1.15 5.02 -6.95
N LYS A 41 1.61 6.07 -6.27
CA LYS A 41 1.00 7.41 -6.39
C LYS A 41 1.11 7.94 -7.81
N SER A 42 2.29 7.80 -8.42
CA SER A 42 2.56 8.30 -9.77
C SER A 42 1.64 7.65 -10.80
N ILE A 43 1.31 6.37 -10.64
CA ILE A 43 0.33 5.67 -11.48
C ILE A 43 -1.03 6.35 -11.44
N ILE A 44 -1.54 6.67 -10.25
CA ILE A 44 -2.83 7.34 -10.09
C ILE A 44 -2.77 8.76 -10.69
N GLN A 45 -1.77 9.54 -10.28
CA GLN A 45 -1.69 10.96 -10.60
C GLN A 45 -1.44 11.26 -12.08
N LEU A 46 -0.77 10.36 -12.80
CA LEU A 46 -0.47 10.52 -14.22
C LEU A 46 -1.52 9.89 -15.14
N HIS A 47 -2.45 9.09 -14.60
CA HIS A 47 -3.42 8.40 -15.44
C HIS A 47 -4.56 9.36 -15.85
N PRO A 48 -4.89 9.47 -17.16
CA PRO A 48 -5.86 10.45 -17.66
C PRO A 48 -7.27 10.34 -17.07
N GLU A 49 -7.68 9.14 -16.69
CA GLU A 49 -9.02 8.90 -16.11
C GLU A 49 -9.20 9.45 -14.69
N TRP A 50 -8.13 9.61 -13.90
CA TRP A 50 -8.24 10.14 -12.54
C TRP A 50 -8.69 11.61 -12.52
N LYS A 51 -8.33 12.41 -13.54
CA LYS A 51 -8.79 13.81 -13.69
C LYS A 51 -8.63 14.68 -12.43
N ASN A 52 -7.67 14.36 -11.56
CA ASN A 52 -7.43 15.08 -10.32
C ASN A 52 -8.69 15.23 -9.44
N ASP A 53 -9.33 14.10 -9.09
CA ASP A 53 -10.53 14.04 -8.24
C ASP A 53 -11.74 14.76 -8.88
N GLN A 54 -11.81 14.77 -10.21
CA GLN A 54 -12.95 15.32 -10.98
C GLN A 54 -13.61 14.26 -11.85
N TYR A 55 -13.43 12.99 -11.51
CA TYR A 55 -14.11 11.89 -12.17
C TYR A 55 -15.55 11.78 -11.69
N THR A 56 -16.50 11.65 -12.62
CA THR A 56 -17.92 11.43 -12.30
C THR A 56 -18.25 9.94 -12.18
N GLU A 57 -17.41 9.09 -12.74
CA GLU A 57 -17.50 7.63 -12.70
C GLU A 57 -16.18 7.07 -12.16
N PRO A 58 -16.18 5.95 -11.44
CA PRO A 58 -14.96 5.35 -10.94
C PRO A 58 -13.94 5.13 -12.07
N PRO A 59 -12.67 5.59 -11.93
CA PRO A 59 -11.68 5.50 -12.99
C PRO A 59 -11.08 4.09 -13.04
N ILE A 60 -11.87 3.15 -13.55
CA ILE A 60 -11.60 1.70 -13.47
C ILE A 60 -10.23 1.33 -14.02
N HIS A 61 -9.74 1.95 -15.10
CA HIS A 61 -8.43 1.58 -15.64
C HIS A 61 -7.27 2.03 -14.73
N VAL A 62 -7.44 3.11 -13.96
CA VAL A 62 -6.49 3.50 -12.91
C VAL A 62 -6.39 2.39 -11.87
N LEU A 63 -7.53 1.94 -11.36
CA LEU A 63 -7.61 0.92 -10.31
C LEU A 63 -7.08 -0.44 -10.78
N ARG A 64 -7.38 -0.84 -12.01
CA ARG A 64 -6.82 -2.06 -12.62
C ARG A 64 -5.31 -1.95 -12.78
N THR A 65 -4.81 -0.83 -13.30
CA THR A 65 -3.37 -0.59 -13.46
C THR A 65 -2.65 -0.61 -12.11
N PHE A 66 -3.25 0.04 -11.09
CA PHE A 66 -2.75 0.01 -9.73
C PHE A 66 -2.64 -1.42 -9.20
N GLY A 67 -3.72 -2.21 -9.34
CA GLY A 67 -3.75 -3.59 -8.86
C GLY A 67 -2.71 -4.47 -9.55
N ARG A 68 -2.53 -4.32 -10.86
CA ARG A 68 -1.49 -5.05 -11.62
C ARG A 68 -0.09 -4.72 -11.14
N VAL A 69 0.22 -3.44 -10.92
CA VAL A 69 1.55 -3.05 -10.42
C VAL A 69 1.75 -3.55 -8.99
N TYR A 70 0.74 -3.41 -8.14
CA TYR A 70 0.79 -3.89 -6.76
C TYR A 70 0.95 -5.41 -6.67
N ALA A 71 0.44 -6.17 -7.64
CA ALA A 71 0.61 -7.62 -7.71
C ALA A 71 2.09 -8.04 -7.60
N SER A 72 3.01 -7.30 -8.24
CA SER A 72 4.45 -7.60 -8.17
C SER A 72 5.03 -7.58 -6.76
N TRP A 73 4.38 -6.87 -5.83
CA TRP A 73 4.79 -6.70 -4.45
C TRP A 73 3.93 -7.47 -3.44
N GLY A 74 2.65 -7.70 -3.78
CA GLY A 74 1.67 -8.26 -2.85
C GLY A 74 1.97 -9.68 -2.38
N PHE A 75 2.68 -10.48 -3.18
CA PHE A 75 3.20 -11.79 -2.77
C PHE A 75 4.73 -11.87 -2.92
N SER A 76 5.32 -12.87 -2.27
CA SER A 76 6.76 -13.10 -2.34
C SER A 76 7.22 -13.58 -3.72
N GLN A 77 8.48 -13.34 -4.07
CA GLN A 77 9.07 -13.94 -5.29
C GLN A 77 8.94 -15.47 -5.31
N ALA A 78 9.03 -16.13 -4.16
CA ALA A 78 8.89 -17.57 -4.04
C ALA A 78 7.47 -18.05 -4.44
N PHE A 79 6.44 -17.28 -4.11
CA PHE A 79 5.06 -17.57 -4.52
C PHE A 79 4.93 -17.66 -6.04
N TYR A 80 5.48 -16.67 -6.77
CA TYR A 80 5.44 -16.63 -8.22
C TYR A 80 6.30 -17.72 -8.86
N ARG A 81 7.54 -17.92 -8.38
CA ARG A 81 8.45 -18.94 -8.93
C ARG A 81 7.91 -20.36 -8.78
N LYS A 82 7.21 -20.64 -7.69
CA LYS A 82 6.59 -21.94 -7.42
C LYS A 82 5.18 -22.07 -8.01
N ALA A 83 4.69 -21.05 -8.73
CA ALA A 83 3.36 -21.01 -9.31
C ALA A 83 2.22 -21.30 -8.31
N LEU A 84 2.34 -20.82 -7.07
CA LEU A 84 1.36 -21.10 -6.00
C LEU A 84 -0.03 -20.49 -6.29
N TYR A 85 -0.13 -19.54 -7.22
CA TYR A 85 -1.42 -19.06 -7.72
C TYR A 85 -2.26 -20.17 -8.37
N LYS A 86 -1.63 -21.25 -8.85
CA LYS A 86 -2.35 -22.44 -9.36
C LYS A 86 -3.07 -23.20 -8.25
N GLU A 87 -2.51 -23.24 -7.05
CA GLU A 87 -3.14 -23.85 -5.88
C GLU A 87 -4.36 -23.04 -5.40
N LEU A 88 -4.37 -21.73 -5.68
CA LEU A 88 -5.51 -20.84 -5.44
C LEU A 88 -6.59 -20.95 -6.54
N GLY A 89 -6.40 -21.79 -7.55
CA GLY A 89 -7.37 -22.03 -8.63
C GLY A 89 -7.15 -21.23 -9.91
N TYR A 90 -6.05 -20.47 -10.04
CA TYR A 90 -5.76 -19.69 -11.25
C TYR A 90 -4.88 -20.47 -12.23
N SER A 91 -5.33 -20.63 -13.47
CA SER A 91 -4.62 -21.45 -14.47
C SER A 91 -3.31 -20.82 -14.93
N THR A 92 -3.30 -19.50 -15.12
CA THR A 92 -2.15 -18.71 -15.55
C THR A 92 -1.84 -17.56 -14.60
N ILE A 93 -0.64 -16.99 -14.70
CA ILE A 93 -0.29 -15.76 -13.97
C ILE A 93 -1.17 -14.59 -14.41
N GLU A 94 -1.57 -14.55 -15.67
CA GLU A 94 -2.43 -13.50 -16.21
C GLU A 94 -3.84 -13.58 -15.61
N ASP A 95 -4.42 -14.78 -15.54
CA ASP A 95 -5.70 -15.02 -14.85
C ASP A 95 -5.63 -14.55 -13.40
N PHE A 96 -4.54 -14.87 -12.70
CA PHE A 96 -4.35 -14.44 -11.32
C PHE A 96 -4.28 -12.92 -11.20
N VAL A 97 -3.49 -12.25 -12.04
CA VAL A 97 -3.35 -10.78 -11.98
C VAL A 97 -4.68 -10.11 -12.32
N GLU A 98 -5.36 -10.50 -13.39
CA GLU A 98 -6.62 -9.89 -13.79
C GLU A 98 -7.75 -10.16 -12.78
N GLN A 99 -8.00 -11.42 -12.45
CA GLN A 99 -9.18 -11.83 -11.70
C GLN A 99 -9.02 -11.63 -10.19
N PHE A 100 -7.79 -11.73 -9.66
CA PHE A 100 -7.54 -11.45 -8.25
C PHE A 100 -7.13 -9.99 -8.05
N TRP A 101 -6.01 -9.56 -8.63
CA TRP A 101 -5.43 -8.27 -8.30
C TRP A 101 -6.20 -7.09 -8.90
N GLU A 102 -6.35 -7.04 -10.22
CA GLU A 102 -7.04 -5.91 -10.87
C GLU A 102 -8.48 -5.79 -10.39
N THR A 103 -9.23 -6.90 -10.42
CA THR A 103 -10.64 -6.94 -10.01
C THR A 103 -10.85 -6.65 -8.52
N SER A 104 -9.89 -6.98 -7.65
CA SER A 104 -10.00 -6.59 -6.23
C SER A 104 -9.87 -5.09 -6.05
N PHE A 105 -8.96 -4.45 -6.79
CA PHE A 105 -8.72 -3.01 -6.67
C PHE A 105 -9.84 -2.15 -7.26
N THR A 106 -10.64 -2.65 -8.21
CA THR A 106 -11.81 -1.91 -8.74
C THR A 106 -12.92 -1.67 -7.72
N LYS A 107 -12.84 -2.29 -6.53
CA LYS A 107 -13.83 -2.12 -5.44
C LYS A 107 -13.50 -0.95 -4.52
N PHE A 108 -12.33 -0.33 -4.68
CA PHE A 108 -11.88 0.79 -3.87
C PHE A 108 -12.16 2.12 -4.57
N ASP A 109 -12.27 3.18 -3.77
CA ASP A 109 -12.21 4.53 -4.30
C ASP A 109 -10.75 4.95 -4.58
N THR A 110 -10.52 5.70 -5.66
CA THR A 110 -9.17 6.05 -6.11
C THR A 110 -8.52 7.10 -5.22
N ASP A 111 -9.29 8.06 -4.73
CA ASP A 111 -8.79 9.13 -3.87
C ASP A 111 -8.59 8.68 -2.44
N ASP A 112 -9.43 7.77 -1.94
CA ASP A 112 -9.17 7.07 -0.68
C ASP A 112 -7.84 6.31 -0.73
N LEU A 113 -7.59 5.56 -1.82
CA LEU A 113 -6.32 4.86 -2.02
C LEU A 113 -5.14 5.83 -2.09
N LEU A 114 -5.25 6.90 -2.87
CA LEU A 114 -4.20 7.91 -2.99
C LEU A 114 -3.92 8.55 -1.63
N THR A 115 -4.96 8.89 -0.89
CA THR A 115 -4.87 9.43 0.48
C THR A 115 -4.16 8.46 1.40
N MET A 116 -4.50 7.17 1.38
CA MET A 116 -3.80 6.14 2.17
C MET A 116 -2.31 6.07 1.84
N LEU A 117 -1.92 6.18 0.57
CA LEU A 117 -0.52 6.18 0.14
C LEU A 117 0.26 7.41 0.63
N TRP A 118 -0.38 8.59 0.67
CA TRP A 118 0.21 9.78 1.26
C TRP A 118 0.52 9.60 2.75
N HIS A 119 -0.43 9.05 3.50
CA HIS A 119 -0.27 8.78 4.93
C HIS A 119 0.76 7.68 5.21
N GLY A 120 0.84 6.65 4.36
CA GLY A 120 1.84 5.59 4.45
C GLY A 120 3.28 6.08 4.40
N ASN A 121 3.55 7.22 3.75
CA ASN A 121 4.87 7.87 3.74
C ASN A 121 5.08 8.86 4.91
N MET A 122 4.02 9.42 5.50
CA MET A 122 4.14 10.49 6.49
C MET A 122 4.80 10.10 7.82
N LEU A 123 4.90 8.82 8.17
CA LEU A 123 5.60 8.40 9.40
C LEU A 123 7.12 8.56 9.35
N ILE A 124 7.68 8.94 8.20
CA ILE A 124 9.11 9.28 8.09
C ILE A 124 9.37 10.71 8.59
N LEU A 125 8.39 11.61 8.48
CA LEU A 125 8.60 13.03 8.83
C LEU A 125 8.58 13.27 10.35
N VAL A 126 7.86 12.47 11.12
CA VAL A 126 7.77 12.64 12.59
C VAL A 126 9.06 12.24 13.33
N GLN A 127 9.93 11.42 12.73
CA GLN A 127 11.21 11.03 13.35
C GLN A 127 12.43 11.85 12.91
N THR A 128 12.28 12.78 11.95
CA THR A 128 13.44 13.56 11.45
C THR A 128 13.68 14.85 12.26
N ILE A 129 12.84 15.16 13.25
CA ILE A 129 12.99 16.37 14.09
C ILE A 129 13.68 16.11 15.45
N ASN A 130 13.90 14.85 15.88
CA ASN A 130 14.34 14.60 17.27
C ASN A 130 15.55 13.68 17.47
N THR A 131 16.61 13.81 16.66
CA THR A 131 17.89 13.11 16.91
C THR A 131 19.12 14.03 16.93
N LYS A 132 18.96 15.34 17.17
CA LYS A 132 20.10 16.21 17.47
C LYS A 132 20.11 16.58 18.96
N GLY A 133 20.96 15.89 19.73
CA GLY A 133 21.49 16.43 20.98
C GLY A 133 21.34 15.56 22.23
N ILE A 134 21.90 14.35 22.23
CA ILE A 134 22.41 13.75 23.47
C ILE A 134 23.77 13.12 23.15
N HIS A 135 24.84 13.91 23.36
CA HIS A 135 26.20 13.47 23.67
C HIS A 135 26.81 14.55 24.55
#